data_AF-A0A5B6ZU66-F1
#
_entry.id   AF-A0A5B6ZU66-F1
#
_cell.length_a   1.000
_cell.length_b   1.000
_cell.length_c   1.000
_cell.angle_alpha   90.00
_cell.angle_beta   90.00
_cell.angle_gamma   90.00
#
_symmetry.space_group_name_H-M   'P 1'
#
loop_
_entity.id
_entity.type
_entity.pdbx_description
1 polymer ?
#
loop_
_entity_poly.entity_id
_entity_poly.type
_entity_poly.pdbx_seq_one_letter_code
_entity_poly.pdbx_strand_id
1 'polypeptide(L)'
;GKERENGEYLDMCGVKDRSKVILIEDPSGTERRFIEMRRNAKIQSAHRAISDVSMELDKLAEQVSAMEKSIANGNKVPEVQIATLIEILMRQAVKLDSISAEGDACPQKNLQGKRVQKCVETLDVLKVSNARIKPVVVTTKWETFDPPPPPPPPPPVTTHWEFFD
;
A
#
# COMPACT_ATOMS: atom_id res chain seq x y z
N GLY A 1 -22.09 -24.26 -51.49
CA GLY A 1 -21.21 -24.75 -50.41
C GLY A 1 -21.83 -24.39 -49.09
N LYS A 2 -21.49 -25.09 -48.00
CA LYS A 2 -21.93 -24.72 -46.64
C LYS A 2 -20.87 -23.81 -46.03
N GLU A 3 -21.27 -22.61 -45.60
CA GLU A 3 -20.40 -21.65 -44.90
C GLU A 3 -19.78 -22.27 -43.64
N ARG A 4 -18.62 -21.76 -43.22
CA ARG A 4 -17.86 -22.24 -42.07
C ARG A 4 -17.41 -21.06 -41.23
N GLU A 5 -17.47 -21.21 -39.91
CA GLU A 5 -17.05 -20.18 -38.97
C GLU A 5 -15.55 -20.25 -38.69
N ASN A 6 -14.94 -19.13 -38.30
CA ASN A 6 -13.50 -19.05 -38.00
C ASN A 6 -13.04 -19.92 -36.82
N GLY A 7 -13.95 -20.44 -36.00
CA GLY A 7 -13.64 -21.32 -34.87
C GLY A 7 -13.70 -22.81 -35.19
N GLU A 8 -14.10 -23.20 -36.39
CA GLU A 8 -14.26 -24.60 -36.78
C GLU A 8 -12.98 -25.18 -37.36
N TYR A 9 -12.58 -26.36 -36.90
CA TYR A 9 -11.43 -27.07 -37.46
C TYR A 9 -11.81 -27.73 -38.80
N LEU A 10 -10.92 -27.61 -39.80
CA LEU A 10 -11.19 -28.07 -41.17
C LEU A 10 -11.34 -29.60 -41.28
N ASP A 11 -10.62 -30.34 -40.45
CA ASP A 11 -10.70 -31.81 -40.35
C ASP A 11 -12.08 -32.26 -39.83
N MET A 12 -12.62 -31.57 -38.83
CA MET A 12 -13.99 -31.77 -38.33
C MET A 12 -15.04 -31.41 -39.38
N CYS A 13 -14.69 -30.55 -40.33
CA CYS A 13 -15.56 -30.12 -41.43
C CYS A 13 -15.53 -31.05 -42.65
N GLY A 14 -14.75 -32.15 -42.59
CA GLY A 14 -14.62 -33.12 -43.68
C GLY A 14 -13.75 -32.63 -44.85
N VAL A 15 -12.97 -31.56 -44.63
CA VAL A 15 -11.99 -31.07 -45.61
C VAL A 15 -10.83 -32.04 -45.65
N LYS A 16 -10.57 -32.60 -46.83
CA LYS A 16 -9.49 -33.57 -47.10
C LYS A 16 -8.50 -33.02 -48.11
N ASP A 17 -7.46 -33.78 -48.37
CA ASP A 17 -6.47 -33.48 -49.40
C ASP A 17 -7.14 -33.20 -50.76
N ARG A 18 -6.73 -32.10 -51.41
CA ARG A 18 -7.29 -31.57 -52.67
C ARG A 18 -8.73 -31.05 -52.61
N SER A 19 -9.32 -30.89 -51.42
CA SER A 19 -10.62 -30.22 -51.29
C SER A 19 -10.54 -28.77 -51.75
N LYS A 20 -11.54 -28.31 -52.50
CA LYS A 20 -11.64 -26.92 -52.95
C LYS A 20 -12.38 -26.10 -51.92
N VAL A 21 -11.74 -25.05 -51.40
CA VAL A 21 -12.33 -24.08 -50.48
C VAL A 21 -12.30 -22.71 -51.17
N ILE A 22 -13.38 -21.94 -51.02
CA ILE A 22 -13.48 -20.58 -51.55
C ILE A 22 -13.51 -19.64 -50.36
N LEU A 23 -12.55 -18.72 -50.32
CA LEU A 23 -12.51 -17.64 -49.33
C LEU A 23 -13.24 -16.44 -49.91
N ILE A 24 -14.21 -15.91 -49.17
CA ILE A 24 -14.93 -14.69 -49.52
C ILE A 24 -14.74 -13.74 -48.35
N GLU A 25 -14.23 -12.55 -48.62
CA GLU A 25 -14.11 -11.51 -47.61
C GLU A 25 -15.49 -10.92 -47.30
N ASP A 26 -15.88 -10.91 -46.02
CA ASP A 26 -17.08 -10.21 -45.52
C ASP A 26 -16.63 -8.91 -44.82
N PRO A 27 -16.81 -7.74 -45.43
CA PRO A 27 -16.52 -6.45 -44.80
C PRO A 27 -17.22 -6.29 -43.44
N SER A 28 -18.43 -6.83 -43.30
CA SER A 28 -19.22 -6.79 -42.06
C SER A 28 -18.60 -7.67 -40.97
N GLY A 29 -17.94 -8.76 -41.35
CA GLY A 29 -17.21 -9.66 -40.47
C GLY A 29 -15.92 -9.03 -39.96
N THR A 30 -15.21 -8.32 -40.83
CA THR A 30 -14.01 -7.56 -40.47
C THR A 30 -14.34 -6.46 -39.45
N GLU A 31 -15.39 -5.67 -39.69
CA GLU A 31 -15.86 -4.64 -38.76
C GLU A 31 -16.27 -5.23 -37.39
N ARG A 32 -17.07 -6.31 -37.41
CA ARG A 32 -17.45 -7.03 -36.18
C ARG A 32 -16.23 -7.48 -35.37
N ARG A 33 -15.21 -8.01 -36.04
CA ARG A 33 -13.96 -8.44 -35.39
C ARG A 33 -13.19 -7.27 -34.76
N PHE A 34 -13.13 -6.11 -35.41
CA PHE A 34 -12.47 -4.93 -34.84
C PHE A 34 -13.16 -4.43 -33.56
N ILE A 35 -14.49 -4.43 -33.54
CA ILE A 35 -15.29 -4.06 -32.37
C ILE A 35 -15.01 -5.03 -31.21
N GLU A 36 -15.04 -6.34 -31.48
CA GLU A 36 -14.75 -7.38 -30.48
C GLU A 36 -13.32 -7.27 -29.93
N MET A 37 -12.32 -7.08 -30.80
CA MET A 37 -10.93 -6.88 -30.36
C MET A 37 -10.79 -5.65 -29.45
N ARG A 38 -11.46 -4.55 -29.76
CA ARG A 38 -11.44 -3.33 -28.93
C ARG A 38 -12.09 -3.57 -27.58
N ARG A 39 -13.20 -4.32 -27.53
CA ARG A 39 -13.87 -4.71 -26.28
C ARG A 39 -12.96 -5.59 -25.43
N ASN A 40 -12.38 -6.63 -26.02
CA ASN A 40 -11.46 -7.54 -25.33
C ASN A 40 -10.22 -6.83 -24.79
N ALA A 41 -9.68 -5.87 -25.54
CA ALA A 41 -8.56 -5.05 -25.09
C ALA A 41 -8.90 -4.23 -23.84
N LYS A 42 -10.12 -3.66 -23.76
CA LYS A 42 -10.59 -2.94 -22.56
C LYS A 42 -10.73 -3.87 -21.35
N ILE A 43 -11.34 -5.04 -21.54
CA ILE A 43 -11.50 -6.05 -20.48
C ILE A 43 -10.13 -6.48 -19.95
N GLN A 44 -9.19 -6.81 -20.83
CA GLN A 44 -7.84 -7.18 -20.43
C GLN A 44 -7.10 -6.03 -19.73
N SER A 45 -7.33 -4.79 -20.15
CA SER A 45 -6.75 -3.62 -19.47
C SER A 45 -7.28 -3.46 -18.05
N ALA A 46 -8.57 -3.67 -17.82
CA ALA A 46 -9.16 -3.65 -16.49
C ALA A 46 -8.58 -4.76 -15.60
N HIS A 47 -8.47 -5.98 -16.12
CA HIS A 47 -7.85 -7.10 -15.41
C HIS A 47 -6.40 -6.82 -14.99
N ARG A 48 -5.59 -6.27 -15.89
CA ARG A 48 -4.21 -5.88 -15.56
C ARG A 48 -4.18 -4.82 -14.46
N ALA A 49 -4.97 -3.76 -14.58
CA ALA A 49 -5.02 -2.70 -13.58
C ALA A 49 -5.47 -3.21 -12.20
N ILE A 50 -6.44 -4.13 -12.14
CA ILE A 50 -6.87 -4.77 -10.88
C ILE A 50 -5.75 -5.64 -10.30
N SER A 51 -5.05 -6.40 -11.13
CA SER A 51 -3.92 -7.23 -10.71
C SER A 51 -2.78 -6.39 -10.12
N ASP A 52 -2.46 -5.26 -10.74
CA ASP A 52 -1.42 -4.34 -10.26
C ASP A 52 -1.77 -3.80 -8.87
N VAL A 53 -3.02 -3.36 -8.68
CA VAL A 53 -3.53 -2.96 -7.35
C VAL A 53 -3.48 -4.12 -6.36
N SER A 54 -3.85 -5.34 -6.77
CA SER A 54 -3.79 -6.52 -5.91
C SER A 54 -2.37 -6.78 -5.39
N MET A 55 -1.37 -6.72 -6.26
CA MET A 55 0.04 -6.93 -5.88
C MET A 55 0.55 -5.84 -4.93
N GLU A 56 0.11 -4.60 -5.11
CA GLU A 56 0.42 -3.49 -4.21
C GLU A 56 -0.26 -3.71 -2.84
N LEU A 57 -1.52 -4.15 -2.83
CA LEU A 57 -2.26 -4.48 -1.61
C LEU A 57 -1.66 -5.66 -0.83
N ASP A 58 -1.12 -6.67 -1.52
CA ASP A 58 -0.44 -7.79 -0.88
C ASP A 58 0.73 -7.30 -0.01
N LYS A 59 1.57 -6.42 -0.57
CA LYS A 59 2.71 -5.82 0.15
C LYS A 59 2.26 -4.96 1.33
N LEU A 60 1.19 -4.20 1.16
CA LEU A 60 0.66 -3.36 2.25
C LEU A 60 0.07 -4.22 3.36
N ALA A 61 -0.64 -5.29 3.02
CA ALA A 61 -1.19 -6.24 3.97
C ALA A 61 -0.08 -6.92 4.80
N GLU A 62 1.04 -7.28 4.16
CA GLU A 62 2.22 -7.80 4.87
C GLU A 62 2.77 -6.78 5.88
N GLN A 63 2.83 -5.50 5.52
CA GLN A 63 3.25 -4.43 6.44
C GLN A 63 2.27 -4.26 7.60
N VAL A 64 0.95 -4.32 7.34
CA VAL A 64 -0.08 -4.29 8.39
C VAL A 64 0.11 -5.47 9.35
N SER A 65 0.31 -6.68 8.84
CA SER A 65 0.53 -7.87 9.68
C SER A 65 1.83 -7.80 10.49
N ALA A 66 2.91 -7.26 9.92
CA ALA A 66 4.15 -7.04 10.66
C ALA A 66 3.97 -6.03 11.79
N MET A 67 3.25 -4.94 11.51
CA MET A 67 2.93 -3.89 12.49
C MET A 67 2.03 -4.41 13.60
N GLU A 68 1.01 -5.20 13.25
CA GLU A 68 0.12 -5.89 14.20
C GLU A 68 0.91 -6.76 15.17
N LYS A 69 1.81 -7.61 14.65
CA LYS A 69 2.70 -8.45 15.49
C LYS A 69 3.60 -7.61 16.39
N SER A 70 4.15 -6.51 15.89
CA SER A 70 5.01 -5.62 16.67
C SER A 70 4.25 -4.99 17.86
N ILE A 71 3.04 -4.48 17.61
CA ILE A 71 2.16 -3.90 18.63
C ILE A 71 1.69 -4.96 19.62
N ALA A 72 1.35 -6.16 19.14
CA ALA A 72 0.97 -7.29 20.00
C ALA A 72 2.11 -7.71 20.95
N ASN A 73 3.37 -7.55 20.53
CA ASN A 73 4.55 -7.74 21.37
C ASN A 73 4.85 -6.56 22.32
N GLY A 74 4.01 -5.51 22.31
CA GLY A 74 4.15 -4.34 23.18
C GLY A 74 5.12 -3.27 22.65
N ASN A 75 5.58 -3.37 21.39
CA ASN A 75 6.45 -2.36 20.81
C ASN A 75 5.65 -1.16 20.32
N LYS A 76 6.05 0.04 20.75
CA LYS A 76 5.44 1.29 20.29
C LYS A 76 5.84 1.57 18.84
N VAL A 77 4.84 1.70 17.97
CA VAL A 77 5.01 2.12 16.58
C VAL A 77 4.78 3.63 16.48
N PRO A 78 5.59 4.39 15.72
CA PRO A 78 5.32 5.81 15.49
C PRO A 78 3.96 6.04 14.82
N GLU A 79 3.16 6.97 15.33
CA GLU A 79 1.81 7.23 14.82
C GLU A 79 1.80 7.63 13.34
N VAL A 80 2.85 8.34 12.91
CA VAL A 80 3.05 8.71 11.50
C VAL A 80 3.16 7.48 10.60
N GLN A 81 3.74 6.36 11.05
CA GLN A 81 3.84 5.15 10.22
C GLN A 81 2.47 4.52 10.01
N ILE A 82 1.62 4.50 11.05
CA ILE A 82 0.23 4.01 10.95
C ILE A 82 -0.57 4.89 10.00
N ALA A 83 -0.48 6.21 10.17
CA ALA A 83 -1.18 7.18 9.33
C ALA A 83 -0.76 7.08 7.85
N THR A 84 0.54 7.00 7.57
CA THR A 84 1.06 6.82 6.21
C THR A 84 0.56 5.54 5.57
N LEU A 85 0.50 4.43 6.31
CA LEU A 85 0.04 3.16 5.75
C LEU A 85 -1.47 3.20 5.42
N ILE A 86 -2.28 3.84 6.27
CA ILE A 86 -3.70 4.13 5.97
C ILE A 86 -3.81 4.99 4.71
N GLU A 87 -3.01 6.06 4.59
CA GLU A 87 -3.05 6.95 3.42
C GLU A 87 -2.71 6.19 2.13
N ILE A 88 -1.68 5.34 2.15
CA ILE A 88 -1.31 4.53 0.98
C ILE A 88 -2.44 3.56 0.62
N LEU A 89 -3.08 2.91 1.59
CA LEU A 89 -4.25 2.05 1.36
C LEU A 89 -5.44 2.83 0.77
N MET A 90 -5.70 4.04 1.25
CA MET A 90 -6.76 4.90 0.71
C MET A 90 -6.47 5.32 -0.74
N ARG A 91 -5.21 5.57 -1.08
CA ARG A 91 -4.80 5.83 -2.48
C ARG A 91 -5.05 4.61 -3.36
N GLN A 92 -4.81 3.40 -2.85
CA GLN A 92 -5.15 2.16 -3.56
C GLN A 92 -6.66 1.97 -3.72
N ALA A 93 -7.47 2.34 -2.72
CA ALA A 93 -8.94 2.34 -2.83
C ALA A 93 -9.41 3.22 -3.98
N VAL A 94 -8.94 4.47 -4.03
CA VAL A 94 -9.29 5.44 -5.09
C VAL A 94 -8.84 4.94 -6.47
N LYS A 95 -7.61 4.39 -6.56
CA LYS A 95 -7.10 3.79 -7.79
C LYS A 95 -7.99 2.64 -8.25
N LEU A 96 -8.38 1.75 -7.35
CA LEU A 96 -9.28 0.63 -7.64
C LEU A 96 -10.65 1.11 -8.11
N ASP A 97 -11.24 2.11 -7.44
CA ASP A 97 -12.55 2.66 -7.77
C ASP A 97 -12.60 3.27 -9.17
N SER A 98 -11.49 3.89 -9.60
CA SER A 98 -11.36 4.47 -10.94
C SER A 98 -11.36 3.45 -12.09
N ILE A 99 -11.14 2.16 -11.79
CA ILE A 99 -11.11 1.11 -12.81
C ILE A 99 -12.55 0.78 -13.24
N SER A 100 -12.85 1.02 -14.51
CA SER A 100 -14.09 0.54 -15.13
C SER A 100 -13.99 -0.97 -15.39
N ALA A 101 -14.66 -1.75 -14.56
CA ALA A 101 -14.69 -3.21 -14.64
C ALA A 101 -16.10 -3.70 -14.98
N GLU A 102 -16.21 -4.54 -16.00
CA GLU A 102 -17.46 -5.16 -16.45
C GLU A 102 -17.30 -6.67 -16.46
N GLY A 103 -18.42 -7.41 -16.44
CA GLY A 103 -18.39 -8.88 -16.51
C GLY A 103 -17.60 -9.52 -15.35
N ASP A 104 -16.64 -10.36 -15.70
CA ASP A 104 -15.79 -11.15 -14.81
C ASP A 104 -14.76 -10.33 -14.01
N ALA A 105 -14.40 -9.13 -14.50
CA ALA A 105 -13.51 -8.21 -13.79
C ALA A 105 -14.17 -7.57 -12.56
N CYS A 106 -15.51 -7.45 -12.54
CA CYS A 106 -16.24 -6.78 -11.46
C CYS A 106 -16.13 -7.52 -10.11
N PRO A 107 -16.37 -8.85 -10.03
CA PRO A 107 -16.10 -9.61 -8.81
C PRO A 107 -14.67 -9.48 -8.29
N GLN A 108 -13.67 -9.44 -9.18
CA GLN A 108 -12.26 -9.28 -8.78
C GLN A 108 -12.02 -7.89 -8.17
N LYS A 109 -12.53 -6.82 -8.79
CA LYS A 109 -12.48 -5.46 -8.23
C LYS A 109 -13.10 -5.40 -6.84
N ASN A 110 -14.30 -5.98 -6.67
CA ASN A 110 -15.01 -5.98 -5.39
C ASN A 110 -14.25 -6.74 -4.29
N LEU A 111 -13.60 -7.85 -4.65
CA LEU A 111 -12.75 -8.58 -3.71
C LEU A 111 -11.60 -7.71 -3.21
N GLN A 112 -10.90 -7.02 -4.10
CA GLN A 112 -9.80 -6.12 -3.70
C GLN A 112 -10.32 -4.98 -2.82
N GLY A 113 -11.51 -4.42 -3.10
CA GLY A 113 -12.13 -3.38 -2.26
C GLY A 113 -12.34 -3.84 -0.82
N LYS A 114 -12.87 -5.06 -0.63
CA LYS A 114 -13.02 -5.66 0.71
C LYS A 114 -11.68 -5.87 1.42
N ARG A 115 -10.63 -6.21 0.67
CA ARG A 115 -9.28 -6.38 1.24
C ARG A 115 -8.70 -5.05 1.73
N VAL A 116 -8.86 -3.98 0.95
CA VAL A 116 -8.45 -2.62 1.36
C VAL A 116 -9.15 -2.24 2.65
N GLN A 117 -10.49 -2.35 2.66
CA GLN A 117 -11.31 -2.00 3.81
C GLN A 117 -10.86 -2.76 5.07
N LYS A 118 -10.68 -4.08 4.98
CA LYS A 118 -10.20 -4.89 6.10
C LYS A 118 -8.85 -4.41 6.64
N CYS A 119 -7.91 -4.08 5.77
CA CYS A 119 -6.58 -3.60 6.20
C CYS A 119 -6.68 -2.24 6.93
N VAL A 120 -7.51 -1.33 6.44
CA VAL A 120 -7.74 -0.03 7.07
C VAL A 120 -8.40 -0.19 8.44
N GLU A 121 -9.46 -1.01 8.54
CA GLU A 121 -10.12 -1.32 9.82
C GLU A 121 -9.14 -1.92 10.84
N THR A 122 -8.26 -2.83 10.40
CA THR A 122 -7.19 -3.35 11.25
C THR A 122 -6.25 -2.24 11.73
N LEU A 123 -5.81 -1.35 10.85
CA LEU A 123 -4.93 -0.24 11.23
C LEU A 123 -5.58 0.74 12.19
N ASP A 124 -6.88 1.00 12.07
CA ASP A 124 -7.62 1.84 13.02
C ASP A 124 -7.65 1.22 14.42
N VAL A 125 -7.87 -0.09 14.51
CA VAL A 125 -7.77 -0.83 15.79
C VAL A 125 -6.34 -0.79 16.33
N LEU A 126 -5.33 -0.98 15.46
CA LEU A 126 -3.93 -0.90 15.85
C LEU A 126 -3.54 0.49 16.33
N LYS A 127 -4.08 1.56 15.75
CA LYS A 127 -3.85 2.94 16.20
C LYS A 127 -4.28 3.12 17.65
N VAL A 128 -5.47 2.64 18.00
CA VAL A 128 -6.00 2.69 19.38
C VAL A 128 -5.17 1.83 20.33
N SER A 129 -4.84 0.60 19.92
CA SER A 129 -4.04 -0.32 20.73
C SER A 129 -2.63 0.23 20.97
N ASN A 130 -2.00 0.77 19.93
CA ASN A 130 -0.68 1.36 20.00
C ASN A 130 -0.65 2.61 20.91
N ALA A 131 -1.71 3.42 20.94
CA ALA A 131 -1.82 4.57 21.85
C ALA A 131 -1.76 4.16 23.33
N ARG A 132 -2.20 2.94 23.67
CA ARG A 132 -2.19 2.41 25.04
C ARG A 132 -0.81 1.91 25.50
N ILE A 133 0.13 1.71 24.57
CA ILE A 133 1.50 1.31 24.91
C ILE A 133 2.22 2.51 25.53
N LYS A 134 2.60 2.36 26.81
CA LYS A 134 3.39 3.37 27.53
C LYS A 134 4.80 3.42 26.95
N PRO A 135 5.34 4.60 26.60
CA PRO A 135 6.72 4.70 26.20
C PRO A 135 7.61 4.32 27.40
N VAL A 136 8.55 3.40 27.20
CA VAL A 136 9.62 3.16 28.17
C VAL A 136 10.44 4.45 28.22
N VAL A 137 10.19 5.28 29.23
CA VAL A 137 11.02 6.45 29.51
C VAL A 137 12.31 5.91 30.12
N VAL A 138 13.38 5.86 29.33
CA VAL A 138 14.74 5.76 29.88
C VAL A 138 14.96 7.06 30.63
N THR A 139 14.72 7.04 31.94
CA THR A 139 15.11 8.14 32.81
C THR A 139 16.62 8.08 32.94
N THR A 140 17.32 8.74 32.03
CA THR A 140 18.68 9.18 32.31
C THR A 140 18.53 10.15 33.48
N LYS A 141 18.74 9.63 34.69
CA LYS A 141 18.91 10.47 35.88
C LYS A 141 20.09 11.38 35.58
N TRP A 142 19.80 12.64 35.26
CA TRP A 142 20.81 13.68 35.29
C TRP A 142 21.18 13.87 36.76
N GLU A 143 22.28 13.26 37.21
CA GLU A 143 22.89 13.65 38.47
C GLU A 143 23.30 15.11 38.32
N THR A 144 22.62 15.99 39.05
CA THR A 144 23.01 17.38 39.20
C THR A 144 24.29 17.36 40.02
N PHE A 145 25.44 17.62 39.37
CA PHE A 145 26.69 17.84 40.09
C PHE A 145 26.54 19.10 40.92
N ASP A 146 26.59 18.97 42.25
CA ASP A 146 26.63 20.11 43.15
C ASP A 146 27.87 20.96 42.84
N PRO A 147 27.74 22.29 42.69
CA PRO A 147 28.89 23.17 42.49
C PRO A 147 29.78 23.16 43.75
N PRO A 148 31.12 23.29 43.58
CA PRO A 148 32.04 23.31 44.71
C PRO A 148 31.72 24.46 45.66
N PRO A 149 31.89 24.27 46.98
CA PRO A 149 31.59 25.30 47.96
C PRO A 149 32.45 26.55 47.75
N PRO A 150 31.91 27.75 48.05
CA PRO A 150 32.65 29.00 47.89
C PRO A 150 33.86 29.05 48.84
N PRO A 151 34.98 29.69 48.42
CA PRO A 151 36.17 29.82 49.24
C PRO A 151 35.90 30.66 50.50
N PRO A 152 36.64 30.39 51.60
CA PRO A 152 36.47 31.13 52.86
C PRO A 152 36.81 32.62 52.70
N PRO A 153 36.17 33.50 53.49
CA PRO A 153 36.39 34.94 53.41
C PRO A 153 37.83 35.31 53.82
N PRO A 154 38.42 36.37 53.22
CA PRO A 154 39.76 36.82 53.57
C PRO A 154 39.80 37.39 55.01
N PRO A 155 40.97 37.31 55.69
CA PRO A 155 41.11 37.82 57.06
C PRO A 155 40.94 39.35 57.11
N PRO A 156 40.46 39.89 58.24
CA PRO A 156 40.23 41.32 58.40
C PRO A 156 41.55 42.09 58.28
N VAL A 157 41.58 43.05 57.36
CA VAL A 157 42.70 43.98 57.21
C VAL A 157 42.61 45.00 58.35
N THR A 158 43.43 44.81 59.38
CA THR A 158 43.70 45.85 60.37
C THR A 158 44.63 46.89 59.75
N THR A 159 44.03 48.00 59.29
CA THR A 159 44.78 49.17 58.84
C THR A 159 45.33 49.87 60.08
N HIS A 160 46.60 49.59 60.42
CA HIS A 160 47.35 50.40 61.37
C HIS A 160 47.85 51.66 60.64
N TRP A 161 47.56 52.84 61.18
CA TRP A 161 48.09 54.11 60.71
C TRP A 161 49.21 54.52 61.67
N GLU A 162 50.45 54.53 61.20
CA GLU A 162 51.56 55.20 61.90
C GLU A 162 51.68 56.64 61.38
N PHE A 163 51.57 57.59 62.30
CA PHE A 163 51.91 59.00 62.09
C PHE A 163 53.43 59.13 62.06
N PHE A 164 53.97 59.81 61.05
CA PHE A 164 55.36 60.26 61.02
C PHE A 164 55.39 61.79 61.12
N ASP A 165 56.28 62.29 62.00
CA ASP A 165 56.67 63.71 62.17
C ASP A 165 57.39 64.27 60.93
#